data_AF-E6YTS3-F1
#
_entry.id   AF-E6YTS3-F1
#
_cell.length_a   1.000
_cell.length_b   1.000
_cell.length_c   1.000
_cell.angle_alpha   90.00
_cell.angle_beta   90.00
_cell.angle_gamma   90.00
#
_symmetry.space_group_name_H-M   'P 1'
#
loop_
_entity.id
_entity.type
_entity.pdbx_description
1 polymer ?
#
loop_
_entity_poly.entity_id
_entity_poly.type
_entity_poly.pdbx_seq_one_letter_code
_entity_poly.pdbx_strand_id
1 'polypeptide(L)' 'MNWSRLYGAALRHLLAWFGGEDKDLESGLPHLAHAVCCLLFLMEFEAQQIGCDNRPKERQKYHDH' A
#
# COMPACT_ATOMS: atom_id res chain seq x y z
N MET A 1 2.85 12.93 -1.78
CA MET A 1 2.72 11.49 -2.06
C MET A 1 1.34 11.04 -1.63
N ASN A 2 0.57 10.36 -2.49
CA ASN A 2 -0.73 9.80 -2.12
C ASN A 2 -0.54 8.44 -1.46
N TRP A 3 -1.20 8.18 -0.33
CA TRP A 3 -1.07 6.91 0.39
C TRP A 3 -1.46 5.70 -0.47
N SER A 4 -2.40 5.89 -1.40
CA SER A 4 -2.80 4.85 -2.36
C SER A 4 -1.65 4.33 -3.25
N ARG A 5 -0.56 5.10 -3.46
CA ARG A 5 0.59 4.65 -4.26
C ARG A 5 1.39 3.59 -3.53
N LEU A 6 1.70 3.81 -2.24
CA LEU A 6 2.39 2.83 -1.40
C LEU A 6 1.52 1.60 -1.15
N TYR A 7 0.22 1.81 -0.90
CA TYR A 7 -0.75 0.73 -0.77
C TYR A 7 -0.78 -0.15 -2.03
N GLY A 8 -0.92 0.46 -3.22
CA GLY A 8 -0.92 -0.27 -4.48
C GLY A 8 0.40 -0.99 -4.76
N ALA A 9 1.54 -0.41 -4.37
CA ALA A 9 2.84 -1.05 -4.49
C ALA A 9 2.97 -2.28 -3.58
N ALA A 10 2.58 -2.15 -2.31
CA ALA A 10 2.56 -3.27 -1.37
C ALA A 10 1.70 -4.43 -1.90
N LEU A 11 0.50 -4.14 -2.39
CA LEU A 11 -0.38 -5.16 -2.97
C LEU A 11 0.22 -5.85 -4.20
N ARG A 12 0.87 -5.13 -5.11
CA ARG A 12 1.51 -5.76 -6.29
C ARG A 12 2.59 -6.75 -5.88
N HIS A 13 3.41 -6.41 -4.89
CA HIS A 13 4.44 -7.33 -4.38
C HIS A 13 3.83 -8.52 -3.63
N LEU A 14 2.76 -8.30 -2.85
CA LEU A 14 2.05 -9.40 -2.20
C LEU A 14 1.40 -10.35 -3.22
N LEU A 15 0.83 -9.81 -4.30
CA LEU A 15 0.23 -10.61 -5.38
C LEU A 15 1.28 -11.40 -6.16
N ALA A 16 2.42 -10.79 -6.50
CA ALA A 16 3.52 -11.48 -7.17
C ALA A 16 4.08 -12.62 -6.30
N TRP A 17 4.30 -12.34 -5.01
CA TRP A 17 4.72 -13.36 -4.04
C TRP A 17 3.72 -14.49 -3.90
N PHE A 18 2.43 -14.18 -3.79
CA PHE A 18 1.38 -15.19 -3.73
C PHE A 18 1.28 -15.99 -5.05
N GLY A 19 1.66 -15.39 -6.17
CA GLY A 19 1.79 -16.03 -7.48
C GLY A 19 3.01 -16.93 -7.65
N GLY A 20 3.89 -17.03 -6.64
CA GLY A 20 5.08 -17.88 -6.66
C GLY A 20 6.37 -17.18 -7.11
N GLU A 21 6.35 -15.85 -7.26
CA GLU A 21 7.57 -15.08 -7.51
C GLU A 21 8.26 -14.76 -6.16
N ASP A 22 9.51 -15.15 -5.98
CA ASP A 22 10.23 -14.85 -4.72
C ASP A 22 10.87 -13.45 -4.74
N LYS A 23 11.34 -13.02 -5.91
CA LYS A 23 12.15 -11.81 -6.09
C LYS A 23 11.59 -10.95 -7.20
N ASP A 24 11.62 -9.65 -6.93
CA ASP A 24 11.29 -8.61 -7.88
C ASP A 24 12.33 -8.56 -9.01
N LEU A 25 11.87 -8.57 -10.27
CA LEU A 25 12.74 -8.61 -11.45
C LEU A 25 13.56 -7.34 -11.66
N GLU A 26 13.03 -6.18 -11.24
CA GLU A 26 13.70 -4.89 -11.44
C GLU A 26 14.89 -4.73 -10.48
N SER A 27 14.72 -5.15 -9.23
CA SER A 27 15.69 -4.95 -8.15
C SER A 27 16.48 -6.20 -7.75
N GLY A 28 15.99 -7.40 -8.06
CA GLY A 28 16.53 -8.68 -7.59
C GLY A 28 16.31 -8.96 -6.10
N LEU A 29 15.50 -8.15 -5.41
CA LEU A 29 15.22 -8.24 -3.98
C LEU A 29 13.88 -8.94 -3.66
N PRO A 30 13.71 -9.51 -2.46
CA PRO A 30 12.50 -10.25 -2.12
C PRO A 30 11.23 -9.40 -2.18
N HIS A 31 10.15 -9.94 -2.76
CA HIS A 31 8.86 -9.25 -2.83
C HIS A 31 8.30 -8.91 -1.44
N LEU A 32 8.44 -9.82 -0.47
CA LEU A 32 8.00 -9.56 0.90
C LEU A 32 8.75 -8.39 1.56
N ALA A 33 10.04 -8.21 1.25
CA ALA A 33 10.80 -7.09 1.78
C ALA A 33 10.27 -5.75 1.23
N HIS A 34 9.94 -5.69 -0.06
CA HIS A 34 9.32 -4.51 -0.68
C HIS A 34 7.93 -4.22 -0.12
N ALA A 35 7.11 -5.26 0.08
CA ALA A 35 5.78 -5.12 0.67
C ALA A 35 5.87 -4.55 2.10
N VAL A 36 6.74 -5.10 2.94
CA VAL A 36 6.97 -4.60 4.31
C VAL A 36 7.51 -3.17 4.29
N CYS A 37 8.47 -2.85 3.42
CA CYS A 37 8.99 -1.49 3.29
C CYS A 37 7.88 -0.48 2.96
N CYS A 38 6.99 -0.80 2.01
CA CYS A 38 5.84 0.03 1.68
C CYS A 38 4.89 0.22 2.88
N LEU A 39 4.65 -0.84 3.67
CA LEU A 39 3.82 -0.78 4.87
C LEU A 39 4.47 0.06 5.98
N LEU A 40 5.78 -0.05 6.19
CA LEU A 40 6.51 0.79 7.15
C LEU A 40 6.43 2.27 6.77
N PHE A 41 6.56 2.61 5.49
CA PHE A 41 6.34 3.98 5.04
C PHE A 41 4.90 4.45 5.26
N LEU A 42 3.90 3.59 5.03
CA LEU A 42 2.51 3.93 5.32
C LEU A 42 2.27 4.17 6.81
N MET A 43 2.82 3.32 7.68
CA MET A 43 2.73 3.50 9.14
C MET A 43 3.35 4.83 9.57
N GLU A 44 4.53 5.16 9.06
CA GLU A 44 5.19 6.44 9.36
C GLU A 44 4.40 7.63 8.81
N PHE A 45 3.87 7.52 7.59
CA PHE A 45 3.07 8.58 6.99
C PHE A 45 1.77 8.81 7.75
N GLU A 46 1.15 7.75 8.26
CA GLU A 46 -0.02 7.86 9.13
C GLU A 46 0.35 8.47 10.48
N ALA A 47 1.43 8.03 11.12
CA ALA A 47 1.86 8.56 12.42
C ALA A 47 2.23 10.04 12.36
N GLN A 48 2.94 10.47 11.32
CA GLN A 48 3.43 11.85 11.17
C GLN A 48 2.53 12.74 10.32
N GLN A 49 1.41 12.21 9.81
CA GLN A 49 0.52 12.91 8.88
C GLN A 49 1.25 13.45 7.63
N ILE A 50 2.15 12.64 7.08
CA ILE A 50 2.92 12.98 5.87
C ILE A 50 2.15 12.57 4.62
N GLY A 51 2.08 13.47 3.63
CA GLY A 51 1.46 13.21 2.33
C GLY A 51 -0.05 13.44 2.33
N CYS A 52 -0.75 12.73 1.45
CA CYS A 52 -2.21 12.86 1.29
C CYS A 52 -2.86 11.51 1.57
N ASP A 53 -3.63 11.44 2.66
CA ASP A 53 -4.54 10.34 2.93
C ASP A 53 -5.74 10.42 1.98
N ASN A 54 -5.61 9.69 0.88
CA ASN A 54 -6.64 9.54 -0.14
C ASN A 54 -7.34 8.17 -0.05
N ARG A 55 -7.36 7.55 1.14
CA ARG A 55 -8.21 6.37 1.38
C ARG A 55 -9.69 6.74 1.14
N PRO A 56 -10.50 5.83 0.58
CA PRO A 56 -11.93 6.05 0.48
C PRO A 56 -12.52 6.29 1.86
N LYS A 57 -13.09 7.47 2.09
CA LYS A 57 -13.89 7.74 3.29
C LYS A 57 -15.25 7.09 3.08
N GLU A 58 -15.80 6.46 4.11
CA GLU A 58 -17.13 5.84 4.02
C GLU A 58 -18.13 6.81 3.37
N ARG A 59 -18.86 6.33 2.36
CA ARG A 59 -20.02 7.06 1.85
C ARG A 59 -21.00 7.18 3.02
N GLN A 60 -21.26 8.41 3.47
CA GLN A 60 -22.38 8.69 4.37
C GLN A 60 -23.62 8.07 3.73
N LYS A 61 -24.22 7.08 4.40
CA LYS A 61 -25.47 6.46 3.95
C LYS A 61 -26.49 7.59 3.83
N TYR A 62 -27.05 7.78 2.63
CA TYR A 62 -28.15 8.71 2.40
C TYR A 62 -29.26 8.36 3.39
N HIS A 63 -29.59 9.28 4.30
CA HIS A 63 -30.84 9.24 5.04
C HIS A 63 -31.90 9.77 4.08
N ASP A 64 -32.50 8.87 3.31
CA ASP A 64 -33.67 9.21 2.51
C ASP A 64 -34.83 9.51 3.48
N HIS A 65 -35.39 10.71 3.34
CA HIS A 65 -36.61 11.20 4.00
C HIS A 65 -37.87 10.69 3.31
#